data_AF-A0A8H9GHT6-F1
#
_entry.id   AF-A0A8H9GHT6-F1
#
_cell.length_a   1.000
_cell.length_b   1.000
_cell.length_c   1.000
_cell.angle_alpha   90.00
_cell.angle_beta   90.00
_cell.angle_gamma   90.00
#
_symmetry.space_group_name_H-M   'P 1'
#
loop_
_entity.id
_entity.type
_entity.pdbx_description
1 polymer ?
#
loop_
_entity_poly.entity_id
_entity_poly.type
_entity_poly.pdbx_seq_one_letter_code
_entity_poly.pdbx_strand_id
1 'polypeptide(L)'
;MWFWVWALLIVGSLVGAFFLARSLWRSARGLLEELGEASQRFAESADRLQEAADRAREAASTQHPGPSLFDDVTIHYQRVNAQRAARTERKEARRARHVSTWQKWKQFNE
;
A
#
# COMPACT_ATOMS: atom_id res chain seq x y z
N MET A 1 -54.18 -16.28 30.12
CA MET A 1 -54.22 -16.01 28.67
C MET A 1 -53.20 -14.96 28.21
N TRP A 2 -53.00 -13.85 28.92
CA TRP A 2 -52.08 -12.75 28.51
C TRP A 2 -50.57 -13.09 28.59
N PHE A 3 -50.15 -13.98 29.49
CA PHE A 3 -48.74 -14.41 29.65
C PHE A 3 -48.15 -15.01 28.36
N TRP A 4 -48.96 -15.79 27.62
CA TRP A 4 -48.54 -16.39 26.35
C TRP A 4 -48.23 -15.34 25.29
N VAL A 5 -48.97 -14.22 25.26
CA VAL A 5 -48.73 -13.12 24.32
C VAL A 5 -47.37 -12.48 24.58
N TRP A 6 -47.04 -12.22 25.84
CA TRP A 6 -45.73 -11.69 26.24
C TRP A 6 -44.59 -12.67 25.97
N ALA A 7 -44.79 -13.96 26.28
CA ALA A 7 -43.81 -14.99 25.99
C ALA A 7 -43.52 -15.07 24.48
N LEU A 8 -44.55 -15.05 23.63
CA LEU A 8 -44.39 -15.11 22.18
C LEU A 8 -43.69 -13.87 21.61
N LEU A 9 -43.99 -12.68 22.14
CA LEU A 9 -43.32 -11.44 21.78
C LEU A 9 -41.82 -11.48 22.11
N ILE A 10 -41.48 -11.91 23.33
CA ILE A 10 -40.08 -11.98 23.77
C ILE A 10 -39.34 -13.05 22.96
N VAL A 11 -39.94 -14.23 22.78
CA VAL A 11 -39.32 -15.32 22.00
C VAL A 11 -39.15 -14.91 20.54
N GLY A 12 -40.15 -14.29 19.91
CA GLY A 12 -40.05 -13.78 18.55
C GLY A 12 -38.94 -12.74 18.40
N SER A 13 -38.83 -11.81 19.36
CA SER A 13 -37.76 -10.81 19.39
C SER A 13 -36.37 -11.43 19.57
N LEU A 14 -36.22 -12.37 20.50
CA LEU A 14 -34.95 -13.07 20.75
C LEU A 14 -34.52 -13.91 19.55
N VAL A 15 -35.45 -14.61 18.90
CA VAL A 15 -35.16 -15.38 17.68
C VAL A 15 -34.74 -14.45 16.55
N GLY A 16 -35.45 -13.33 16.36
CA GLY A 16 -35.07 -12.31 15.39
C GLY A 16 -33.68 -11.75 15.64
N ALA A 17 -33.38 -11.35 16.88
CA ALA A 17 -32.08 -10.83 17.30
C ALA A 17 -30.96 -11.87 17.13
N PHE A 18 -31.23 -13.13 17.46
CA PHE A 18 -30.26 -14.22 17.32
C PHE A 18 -29.91 -14.49 15.85
N PHE A 19 -30.91 -14.54 14.96
CA PHE A 19 -30.67 -14.69 13.52
C PHE A 19 -29.91 -13.49 12.95
N LEU A 20 -30.23 -12.28 13.38
CA LEU A 20 -29.49 -11.08 13.00
C LEU A 20 -28.03 -11.19 13.42
N ALA A 21 -27.75 -11.43 14.70
CA ALA A 21 -26.40 -11.56 15.23
C ALA A 21 -25.62 -12.68 14.53
N ARG A 22 -26.25 -13.83 14.28
CA ARG A 22 -25.64 -14.96 13.58
C ARG A 22 -25.25 -14.62 12.14
N SER A 23 -26.12 -13.90 11.42
CA SER A 23 -25.89 -13.48 10.04
C SER A 23 -24.79 -12.42 9.95
N LEU A 24 -24.81 -11.43 10.85
CA LEU A 24 -23.78 -10.40 10.97
C LEU A 24 -22.42 -11.01 11.31
N TRP A 25 -22.38 -11.99 12.20
CA TRP A 25 -21.13 -12.67 12.58
C TRP A 25 -20.46 -13.37 11.39
N ARG A 26 -21.25 -13.98 10.49
CA ARG A 26 -20.71 -14.65 9.31
C ARG A 26 -20.13 -13.64 8.31
N SER A 27 -20.80 -12.51 8.10
CA SER A 27 -20.32 -11.44 7.22
C SER A 27 -19.11 -10.70 7.82
N ALA A 28 -19.12 -10.45 9.13
CA ALA A 28 -18.03 -9.78 9.83
C ALA A 28 -16.73 -10.60 9.79
N ARG A 29 -16.80 -11.93 9.90
CA ARG A 29 -15.59 -12.77 9.77
C ARG A 29 -14.93 -12.65 8.40
N GLY A 30 -15.70 -12.67 7.31
CA GLY A 30 -15.14 -12.53 5.96
C GLY A 30 -14.43 -11.18 5.80
N LEU A 31 -15.03 -10.12 6.31
CA LEU A 31 -14.41 -8.79 6.33
C LEU A 31 -13.15 -8.74 7.20
N LEU A 32 -13.14 -9.38 8.38
CA LEU A 32 -11.95 -9.43 9.24
C LEU A 32 -10.78 -10.20 8.59
N GLU A 33 -11.08 -11.26 7.86
CA GLU A 33 -10.08 -12.09 7.20
C GLU A 33 -9.42 -11.32 6.04
N GLU A 34 -10.24 -10.64 5.23
CA GLU A 34 -9.75 -9.74 4.18
C GLU A 34 -9.02 -8.51 4.74
N LEU A 35 -9.50 -7.93 5.86
CA LEU A 35 -8.79 -6.85 6.56
C LEU A 35 -7.46 -7.33 7.14
N GLY A 36 -7.38 -8.57 7.62
CA GLY A 36 -6.13 -9.17 8.09
C GLY A 36 -5.07 -9.18 6.99
N GLU A 37 -5.42 -9.71 5.82
CA GLU A 37 -4.50 -9.78 4.68
C GLU A 37 -4.14 -8.40 4.12
N ALA A 38 -5.12 -7.48 4.07
CA ALA A 38 -4.88 -6.09 3.67
C ALA A 38 -3.97 -5.35 4.67
N SER A 39 -4.15 -5.57 5.98
CA SER A 39 -3.35 -4.97 7.04
C SER A 39 -1.90 -5.45 6.99
N GLN A 40 -1.68 -6.73 6.66
CA GLN A 40 -0.34 -7.30 6.56
C GLN A 40 0.43 -6.70 5.38
N ARG A 41 -0.21 -6.55 4.22
CA ARG A 41 0.37 -5.83 3.08
C ARG A 41 0.63 -4.37 3.38
N PHE A 42 -0.28 -3.72 4.13
CA PHE A 42 -0.11 -2.34 4.56
C PHE A 42 1.09 -2.20 5.50
N ALA A 43 1.26 -3.10 6.48
CA ALA A 43 2.40 -3.14 7.39
C ALA A 43 3.72 -3.29 6.63
N GLU A 44 3.82 -4.26 5.72
CA GLU A 44 5.02 -4.41 4.88
C GLU A 44 5.31 -3.16 4.03
N SER A 45 4.27 -2.50 3.53
CA SER A 45 4.44 -1.26 2.76
C SER A 45 4.89 -0.09 3.63
N ALA A 46 4.40 -0.02 4.87
CA ALA A 46 4.78 0.98 5.85
C ALA A 46 6.24 0.80 6.27
N ASP A 47 6.68 -0.43 6.52
CA ASP A 47 8.09 -0.74 6.83
C ASP A 47 9.03 -0.31 5.69
N ARG A 48 8.69 -0.65 4.44
CA ARG A 48 9.47 -0.18 3.27
C ARG A 48 9.48 1.34 3.12
N LEU A 49 8.39 2.01 3.48
CA LEU A 49 8.29 3.47 3.46
C LEU A 49 9.16 4.10 4.56
N GLN A 50 9.17 3.49 5.75
CA GLN A 50 10.00 3.89 6.88
C GLN A 50 11.48 3.78 6.50
N GLU A 51 11.91 2.63 5.96
CA GLU A 51 13.28 2.43 5.48
C GLU A 51 13.68 3.42 4.38
N ALA A 52 12.75 3.75 3.48
CA ALA A 52 12.99 4.75 2.44
C ALA A 52 13.10 6.17 3.02
N ALA A 53 12.29 6.50 4.02
CA ALA A 53 12.31 7.78 4.71
C ALA A 53 13.58 7.95 5.54
N ASP A 54 14.04 6.90 6.21
CA ASP A 54 15.28 6.92 6.98
C ASP A 54 16.50 7.07 6.07
N ARG A 55 16.55 6.34 4.95
CA ARG A 55 17.57 6.57 3.92
C ARG A 55 17.53 7.97 3.32
N ALA A 56 16.33 8.55 3.14
CA ALA A 56 16.20 9.92 2.67
C ALA A 56 16.69 10.94 3.72
N ARG A 57 16.45 10.68 5.02
CA ARG A 57 16.97 11.51 6.12
C ARG A 57 18.49 11.43 6.23
N GLU A 58 19.07 10.24 6.12
CA GLU A 58 20.54 10.07 6.08
C GLU A 58 21.18 10.76 4.86
N ALA A 59 20.53 10.69 3.70
CA ALA A 59 20.97 11.42 2.52
C ALA A 59 20.84 12.95 2.71
N ALA A 60 19.79 13.42 3.38
CA ALA A 60 19.57 14.84 3.66
C ALA A 60 20.52 15.39 4.74
N SER A 61 20.93 14.58 5.71
CA SER A 61 21.91 15.00 6.73
C SER A 61 23.33 15.07 6.17
N THR A 62 23.65 14.27 5.14
CA THR A 62 24.95 14.27 4.45
C THR A 62 25.04 15.28 3.29
N GLN A 63 23.92 15.71 2.72
CA GLN A 63 23.86 16.74 1.69
C GLN A 63 22.87 17.82 2.09
N HIS A 64 23.36 18.88 2.72
CA HIS A 64 22.60 20.12 2.85
C HIS A 64 22.60 20.83 1.48
N PRO A 65 21.50 20.85 0.70
CA PRO A 65 21.42 21.63 -0.52
C PRO A 65 20.82 22.98 -0.12
N GLY A 66 21.54 23.70 0.74
CA GLY A 66 21.23 25.12 0.97
C GLY A 66 21.48 25.89 -0.34
N PRO A 67 20.84 27.05 -0.56
CA PRO A 67 21.15 27.90 -1.70
C PRO A 67 22.63 28.32 -1.64
N SER A 68 23.48 27.61 -2.38
CA SER A 68 24.92 27.82 -2.37
C SER A 68 25.28 28.89 -3.40
N LEU A 69 24.93 30.14 -3.11
CA LEU A 69 25.29 31.29 -3.96
C LEU A 69 26.81 31.45 -4.16
N PHE A 70 27.60 30.80 -3.31
CA PHE A 70 29.07 30.88 -3.27
C PHE A 70 29.79 29.56 -3.54
N ASP A 71 29.08 28.46 -3.85
CA ASP A 71 29.74 27.19 -4.22
C ASP A 71 30.24 27.20 -5.67
N ASP A 72 31.28 26.42 -5.93
CA ASP A 72 31.79 26.18 -7.27
C ASP A 72 30.70 25.58 -8.18
N VAL A 73 30.38 26.32 -9.25
CA VAL A 73 29.39 25.95 -10.28
C VAL A 73 29.69 24.58 -10.89
N THR A 74 30.96 24.17 -10.96
CA THR A 74 31.35 22.86 -11.51
C THR A 74 30.81 21.70 -10.67
N ILE A 75 30.78 21.82 -9.34
CA ILE A 75 30.20 20.83 -8.43
C ILE A 75 28.69 20.68 -8.68
N HIS A 76 28.01 21.79 -8.99
CA HIS A 76 26.60 21.75 -9.33
C HIS A 76 26.34 20.97 -10.63
N TYR A 77 27.13 21.24 -11.68
CA TYR A 77 27.02 20.49 -12.95
C TYR A 77 27.33 19.00 -12.78
N GLN A 78 28.33 18.65 -11.98
CA GLN A 78 28.64 17.25 -11.67
C GLN A 78 27.46 16.55 -10.97
N ARG A 79 26.84 17.20 -9.97
CA ARG A 79 25.65 16.66 -9.28
C ARG A 79 24.47 16.49 -10.24
N VAL A 80 24.19 17.48 -11.08
CA VAL A 80 23.10 17.40 -12.08
C VAL A 80 23.37 16.27 -13.08
N ASN A 81 24.60 16.11 -13.56
CA ASN A 81 24.97 15.04 -14.47
C ASN A 81 24.82 13.66 -13.82
N ALA A 82 25.24 13.49 -12.57
CA ALA A 82 25.04 12.25 -11.82
C ALA A 82 23.55 11.91 -11.65
N GLN A 83 22.70 12.90 -11.32
CA GLN A 83 21.25 12.71 -11.22
C GLN A 83 20.62 12.36 -12.58
N ARG A 84 21.07 12.98 -13.68
CA ARG A 84 20.61 12.67 -15.04
C ARG A 84 20.98 11.24 -15.43
N ALA A 85 22.21 10.80 -15.15
CA ALA A 85 22.67 9.44 -15.40
C ALA A 85 21.84 8.40 -14.63
N ALA A 86 21.58 8.64 -13.34
CA ALA A 86 20.71 7.78 -12.55
C ALA A 86 19.27 7.75 -13.10
N ARG A 87 18.78 8.87 -13.64
CA ARG A 87 17.44 8.94 -14.26
C ARG A 87 17.38 8.16 -15.57
N THR A 88 18.42 8.22 -16.40
CA THR A 88 18.48 7.47 -17.67
C THR A 88 18.53 5.97 -17.40
N GLU A 89 19.34 5.53 -16.44
CA GLU A 89 19.42 4.11 -16.04
C GLU A 89 18.06 3.56 -15.57
N ARG A 90 17.34 4.30 -14.71
CA ARG A 90 15.98 3.91 -14.28
C ARG A 90 14.99 3.86 -15.45
N LYS A 91 15.12 4.77 -16.42
CA LYS A 91 14.27 4.80 -17.62
C LYS A 91 14.53 3.57 -18.51
N GLU A 92 15.78 3.20 -18.69
CA GLU A 92 16.18 2.02 -19.45
C GLU A 92 15.72 0.73 -18.78
N ALA A 93 15.89 0.61 -17.46
CA ALA A 93 15.40 -0.54 -16.69
C ALA A 93 13.87 -0.72 -16.83
N ARG A 94 13.12 0.39 -16.77
CA ARG A 94 11.65 0.35 -17.02
C ARG A 94 11.32 -0.07 -18.45
N ARG A 95 12.04 0.46 -19.44
CA ARG A 95 11.86 0.08 -20.85
C ARG A 95 12.14 -1.40 -21.07
N ALA A 96 13.21 -1.94 -20.50
CA ALA A 96 13.55 -3.36 -20.59
C ALA A 96 12.44 -4.26 -20.03
N ARG A 97 11.87 -3.91 -18.87
CA ARG A 97 10.72 -4.63 -18.29
C ARG A 97 9.47 -4.56 -19.15
N HIS A 98 9.20 -3.40 -19.76
CA HIS A 98 8.05 -3.23 -20.65
C HIS A 98 8.21 -4.07 -21.92
N VAL A 99 9.41 -4.06 -22.52
CA VAL A 99 9.72 -4.88 -23.70
C VAL A 99 9.63 -6.36 -23.38
N SER A 100 10.16 -6.83 -22.25
CA SER A 100 10.07 -8.25 -21.88
C SER A 100 8.62 -8.69 -21.63
N THR A 101 7.81 -7.82 -21.04
CA THR A 101 6.37 -8.07 -20.86
C THR A 101 5.67 -8.14 -22.21
N TRP A 102 5.91 -7.17 -23.10
CA TRP A 102 5.33 -7.16 -24.44
C TRP A 102 5.69 -8.40 -25.27
N GLN A 103 6.94 -8.86 -25.19
CA GLN A 103 7.40 -10.07 -25.88
C GLN A 103 6.65 -11.33 -25.38
N LYS A 104 6.42 -11.44 -24.06
CA LYS A 104 5.62 -12.55 -23.49
C LYS A 104 4.17 -12.53 -23.99
N TRP A 105 3.56 -11.34 -24.07
CA TRP A 105 2.21 -11.20 -24.62
C TRP A 105 2.14 -11.57 -26.09
N LYS A 106 3.16 -11.17 -26.88
CA LYS A 106 3.23 -11.53 -28.30
C LYS A 106 3.33 -13.04 -28.49
N GLN A 107 4.15 -13.73 -27.70
CA GLN A 107 4.29 -15.20 -27.75
C GLN A 107 3.02 -15.95 -27.34
N PHE A 108 2.17 -15.38 -26.49
CA PHE A 108 0.91 -16.00 -26.08
C PHE A 108 -0.20 -15.88 -27.14
N ASN A 109 -0.11 -14.86 -28.01
CA ASN A 109 -1.13 -14.54 -29.03
C ASN A 109 -0.75 -15.02 -30.44
N GLU A 110 0.36 -15.74 -30.61
CA GLU A 110 0.71 -16.50 -31.83
C GLU A 110 0.35 -17.97 -31.63
#